data_AF-A0A645IRX0-F1
#
_entry.id   AF-A0A645IRX0-F1
#
_cell.length_a   1.000
_cell.length_b   1.000
_cell.length_c   1.000
_cell.angle_alpha   90.00
_cell.angle_beta   90.00
_cell.angle_gamma   90.00
#
_symmetry.space_group_name_H-M   'P 1'
#
loop_
_entity.id
_entity.type
_entity.pdbx_description
1 polymer ?
#
loop_
_entity_poly.entity_id
_entity_poly.type
_entity_poly.pdbx_seq_one_letter_code
_entity_poly.pdbx_strand_id
1 'polypeptide(L)'
;MWLAVISNDGLVTDDYYKQGLAVNQALERDHRAGSLGLQADIMRAGSGIRLFIRSNNDVALPSAIDLKLAHPTRAGQDQTVVMASEGQGFYGGKIAGEVVGRWLVSIEDPAGQWRLHGEWQADSVEPLRLTAQAGK
;
A
#
# COMPACT_ATOMS: atom_id res chain seq x y z
N MET A 1 42.03 34.75 17.83
CA MET A 1 41.71 33.45 18.47
C MET A 1 40.96 32.62 17.45
N TRP A 2 41.49 31.45 17.12
CA TRP A 2 40.93 30.56 16.11
C TRP A 2 39.85 29.69 16.74
N LEU A 3 38.73 29.49 16.04
CA LEU A 3 37.91 28.30 16.24
C LEU A 3 37.49 27.77 14.87
N ALA A 4 38.22 26.77 14.40
CA ALA A 4 37.74 25.86 13.39
C ALA A 4 36.77 24.89 14.08
N VAL A 5 35.49 24.94 13.70
CA VAL A 5 34.53 23.88 14.04
C VAL A 5 34.70 22.80 12.98
N ILE A 6 35.41 21.74 13.34
CA ILE A 6 35.35 20.47 12.61
C ILE A 6 34.05 19.82 13.04
N SER A 7 33.06 19.82 12.15
CA SER A 7 31.80 19.11 12.34
C SER A 7 31.84 17.91 11.39
N ASN A 8 31.91 16.73 12.01
CA ASN A 8 31.96 15.44 11.35
C ASN A 8 30.54 15.05 10.91
N ASP A 9 30.05 15.70 9.86
CA ASP A 9 28.63 15.72 9.50
C ASP A 9 28.33 14.71 8.40
N GLY A 10 28.81 13.48 8.56
CA GLY A 10 28.66 12.42 7.56
C GLY A 10 27.40 11.58 7.69
N LEU A 11 26.67 11.65 8.83
CA LEU A 11 25.62 10.67 9.14
C LEU A 11 24.18 11.22 9.09
N VAL A 12 23.97 12.52 9.29
CA VAL A 12 22.60 13.09 9.41
C VAL A 12 21.99 13.45 8.05
N THR A 13 22.83 13.70 7.04
CA THR A 13 22.39 14.07 5.69
C THR A 13 21.82 12.87 4.92
N ASP A 14 22.38 11.69 5.15
CA ASP A 14 22.07 10.47 4.41
C ASP A 14 20.65 9.96 4.72
N ASP A 15 20.25 10.02 5.99
CA ASP A 15 18.91 9.60 6.42
C ASP A 15 17.81 10.57 5.95
N TYR A 16 18.07 11.88 5.94
CA TYR A 16 17.14 12.87 5.40
C TYR A 16 16.96 12.72 3.88
N TYR A 17 18.05 12.48 3.15
CA TYR A 17 17.97 12.26 1.71
C TYR A 17 17.22 10.96 1.37
N LYS A 18 17.48 9.87 2.10
CA LYS A 18 16.77 8.60 1.95
C LYS A 18 15.28 8.72 2.28
N GLN A 19 14.94 9.47 3.33
CA GLN A 19 13.53 9.75 3.67
C GLN A 19 12.85 10.56 2.57
N GLY A 20 13.49 11.61 2.05
CA GLY A 20 12.96 12.39 0.93
C GLY A 20 12.75 11.56 -0.33
N LEU A 21 13.69 10.67 -0.65
CA LEU A 21 13.59 9.75 -1.79
C LEU A 21 12.43 8.76 -1.62
N ALA A 22 12.27 8.17 -0.43
CA ALA A 22 11.19 7.23 -0.15
C ALA A 22 9.80 7.88 -0.23
N VAL A 23 9.67 9.11 0.25
CA VAL A 23 8.44 9.90 0.12
C VAL A 23 8.14 10.19 -1.36
N ASN A 24 9.13 10.62 -2.14
CA ASN A 24 8.95 10.87 -3.57
C ASN A 24 8.51 9.61 -4.32
N GLN A 25 9.13 8.46 -4.05
CA GLN A 25 8.75 7.19 -4.64
C GLN A 25 7.32 6.78 -4.28
N ALA A 26 6.91 6.96 -3.03
CA ALA A 26 5.53 6.69 -2.63
C ALA A 26 4.53 7.59 -3.40
N LEU A 27 4.85 8.89 -3.51
CA LEU A 27 4.01 9.84 -4.24
C LEU A 27 3.90 9.51 -5.72
N GLU A 28 5.00 9.12 -6.37
CA GLU A 28 5.00 8.68 -7.77
C GLU A 28 4.09 7.46 -8.00
N ARG A 29 4.12 6.50 -7.07
CA ARG A 29 3.28 5.30 -7.13
C ARG A 29 1.80 5.61 -6.93
N ASP A 30 1.49 6.53 -6.02
CA ASP A 30 0.12 6.97 -5.78
C ASP A 30 -0.42 7.74 -7.00
N HIS A 31 0.41 8.63 -7.59
CA HIS A 31 0.09 9.34 -8.83
C HIS A 31 -0.12 8.37 -10.00
N ARG A 32 0.71 7.32 -10.10
CA ARG A 32 0.57 6.31 -11.16
C ARG A 32 -0.71 5.50 -11.00
N ALA A 33 -1.11 5.16 -9.77
CA ALA A 33 -2.43 4.56 -9.55
C ALA A 33 -3.56 5.50 -10.03
N GLY A 34 -3.38 6.81 -9.82
CA GLY A 34 -4.30 7.86 -10.27
C GLY A 34 -4.39 7.97 -11.79
N SER A 35 -3.25 8.00 -12.48
CA SER A 35 -3.21 8.08 -13.95
C SER A 35 -3.75 6.81 -14.61
N LEU A 36 -3.63 5.66 -13.95
CA LEU A 36 -4.25 4.40 -14.35
C LEU A 36 -5.74 4.33 -13.96
N GLY A 37 -6.30 5.33 -13.27
CA GLY A 37 -7.70 5.36 -12.86
C GLY A 37 -8.09 4.17 -11.97
N LEU A 38 -7.16 3.69 -11.14
CA LEU A 38 -7.36 2.48 -10.33
C LEU A 38 -8.27 2.74 -9.14
N GLN A 39 -9.16 1.79 -8.89
CA GLN A 39 -10.01 1.70 -7.71
C GLN A 39 -10.05 0.25 -7.25
N ALA A 40 -10.16 0.03 -5.95
CA ALA A 40 -10.27 -1.30 -5.38
C ALA A 40 -11.36 -1.36 -4.31
N ASP A 41 -12.11 -2.45 -4.27
CA ASP A 41 -12.99 -2.80 -3.17
C ASP A 41 -12.39 -4.02 -2.43
N ILE A 42 -12.33 -3.96 -1.10
CA ILE A 42 -11.75 -5.00 -0.23
C ILE A 42 -12.85 -5.61 0.63
N MET A 43 -12.91 -6.94 0.64
CA MET A 43 -13.93 -7.71 1.35
C MET A 43 -13.33 -8.90 2.08
N ARG A 44 -13.87 -9.22 3.26
CA ARG A 44 -13.57 -10.50 3.92
C ARG A 44 -14.24 -11.65 3.17
N ALA A 45 -13.54 -12.77 3.06
CA ALA A 45 -14.05 -13.98 2.43
C ALA A 45 -13.61 -15.21 3.24
N GLY A 46 -14.42 -15.62 4.22
CA GLY A 46 -14.09 -16.73 5.13
C GLY A 46 -12.78 -16.47 5.88
N SER A 47 -11.78 -17.34 5.68
CA SER A 47 -10.42 -17.22 6.25
C SER A 47 -9.46 -16.37 5.39
N GLY A 48 -9.98 -15.61 4.43
CA GLY A 48 -9.20 -14.85 3.46
C GLY A 48 -9.78 -13.47 3.17
N ILE A 49 -9.17 -12.83 2.19
CA ILE A 49 -9.60 -11.54 1.64
C ILE A 49 -9.88 -11.73 0.16
N ARG A 50 -10.91 -11.04 -0.32
CA ARG A 50 -11.19 -10.86 -1.75
C ARG A 50 -11.04 -9.39 -2.10
N LEU A 51 -10.40 -9.13 -3.23
CA LEU A 51 -10.26 -7.80 -3.80
C LEU A 51 -10.97 -7.77 -5.15
N PHE A 52 -11.60 -6.65 -5.44
CA PHE A 52 -12.04 -6.32 -6.78
C PHE A 52 -11.34 -5.04 -7.22
N ILE A 53 -10.49 -5.12 -8.23
CA ILE A 53 -9.76 -3.99 -8.79
C ILE A 53 -10.34 -3.66 -10.16
N ARG A 54 -10.60 -2.37 -10.36
CA ARG A 54 -11.11 -1.80 -11.60
C ARG A 54 -10.28 -0.60 -12.00
N SER A 55 -10.21 -0.36 -13.30
CA SER A 55 -9.57 0.79 -13.90
C SER A 55 -10.58 1.51 -14.78
N ASN A 56 -10.54 2.85 -14.80
CA ASN A 56 -11.28 3.64 -15.79
C ASN A 56 -10.59 3.67 -17.16
N ASN A 57 -9.39 3.08 -17.28
CA ASN A 57 -8.59 2.98 -18.49
C ASN A 57 -8.42 1.51 -18.90
N ASP A 58 -7.98 1.25 -20.13
CA ASP A 58 -7.63 -0.10 -20.57
C ASP A 58 -6.24 -0.47 -20.05
N VAL A 59 -6.20 -1.05 -18.84
CA VAL A 59 -4.97 -1.42 -18.13
C VAL A 59 -4.96 -2.91 -17.85
N ALA A 60 -3.91 -3.59 -18.31
CA ALA A 60 -3.66 -4.97 -17.93
C ALA A 60 -3.21 -5.04 -16.46
N LEU A 61 -4.06 -5.61 -15.61
CA LEU A 61 -3.74 -5.82 -14.21
C LEU A 61 -2.80 -7.05 -14.04
N PRO A 62 -1.83 -7.02 -13.11
CA PRO A 62 -0.92 -8.14 -12.87
C PRO A 62 -1.64 -9.44 -12.46
N SER A 63 -1.04 -10.60 -12.72
CA SER A 63 -1.57 -11.90 -12.27
C SER A 63 -1.49 -12.10 -10.75
N ALA A 64 -0.66 -11.33 -10.06
CA ALA A 64 -0.57 -11.28 -8.61
C ALA A 64 -0.25 -9.86 -8.14
N ILE A 65 -0.74 -9.51 -6.95
CA ILE A 65 -0.49 -8.20 -6.30
C ILE A 65 -0.18 -8.43 -4.82
N ASP A 66 0.45 -7.45 -4.19
CA ASP A 66 0.74 -7.49 -2.76
C ASP A 66 -0.31 -6.69 -1.98
N LEU A 67 -1.00 -7.34 -1.05
CA LEU A 67 -1.84 -6.70 -0.05
C LEU A 67 -1.06 -6.62 1.27
N LYS A 68 -0.74 -5.42 1.71
CA LYS A 68 -0.12 -5.17 3.01
C LYS A 68 -1.15 -4.68 4.00
N LEU A 69 -1.20 -5.32 5.15
CA LEU A 69 -2.03 -4.96 6.29
C LEU A 69 -1.09 -4.59 7.43
N ALA A 70 -1.11 -3.32 7.85
CA ALA A 70 -0.32 -2.83 8.98
C ALA A 70 -1.21 -2.43 10.16
N HIS A 71 -0.91 -2.96 11.34
CA HIS A 71 -1.67 -2.67 12.55
C HIS A 71 -1.16 -1.36 13.19
N PRO A 72 -2.00 -0.35 13.45
CA PRO A 72 -1.56 1.00 13.83
C PRO A 72 -0.70 1.08 15.10
N THR A 73 -0.87 0.15 16.04
CA THR A 73 -0.24 0.21 17.38
C THR A 73 0.51 -1.06 17.81
N ARG A 74 0.44 -2.15 17.04
CA ARG A 74 0.96 -3.47 17.47
C ARG A 74 2.00 -3.95 16.49
N ALA A 75 3.26 -3.66 16.79
CA ALA A 75 4.39 -4.22 16.05
C ALA A 75 4.30 -5.75 16.04
N GLY A 76 4.47 -6.36 14.87
CA GLY A 76 4.44 -7.82 14.67
C GLY A 76 3.09 -8.41 14.27
N GLN A 77 2.03 -7.60 14.13
CA GLN A 77 0.77 -8.05 13.51
C GLN A 77 0.68 -7.75 12.01
N ASP A 78 1.62 -6.96 11.50
CA ASP A 78 1.70 -6.62 10.10
C ASP A 78 1.87 -7.87 9.26
N GLN A 79 1.14 -7.93 8.14
CA GLN A 79 1.24 -9.05 7.22
C GLN A 79 1.16 -8.59 5.77
N THR A 80 1.90 -9.27 4.92
CA THR A 80 1.83 -9.14 3.47
C THR A 80 1.21 -10.41 2.91
N VAL A 81 0.14 -10.25 2.14
CA VAL A 81 -0.59 -11.32 1.49
C VAL A 81 -0.42 -11.17 -0.01
N VAL A 82 0.13 -12.19 -0.65
CA VAL A 82 0.13 -12.27 -2.11
C VAL A 82 -1.29 -12.65 -2.55
N MET A 83 -1.93 -11.76 -3.31
CA MET A 83 -3.27 -11.95 -3.83
C MET A 83 -3.16 -12.42 -5.28
N ALA A 84 -3.69 -13.61 -5.57
CA ALA A 84 -3.66 -14.19 -6.91
C ALA A 84 -4.89 -13.76 -7.71
N SER A 85 -4.71 -13.44 -8.99
CA SER A 85 -5.80 -13.09 -9.89
C SER A 85 -6.72 -14.30 -10.10
N GLU A 86 -8.01 -14.06 -9.92
CA GLU A 86 -9.10 -14.99 -10.26
C GLU A 86 -9.74 -14.63 -11.61
N GLY A 87 -9.22 -13.59 -12.29
CA GLY A 87 -9.75 -13.05 -13.54
C GLY A 87 -10.72 -11.89 -13.35
N GLN A 88 -10.91 -11.10 -14.42
CA GLN A 88 -11.87 -9.97 -14.46
C GLN A 88 -11.71 -8.97 -13.30
N GLY A 89 -10.47 -8.73 -12.85
CA GLY A 89 -10.17 -7.80 -11.75
C GLY A 89 -10.37 -8.37 -10.35
N PHE A 90 -10.82 -9.63 -10.21
CA PHE A 90 -10.90 -10.29 -8.91
C PHE A 90 -9.56 -10.87 -8.49
N TYR A 91 -9.25 -10.74 -7.19
CA TYR A 91 -8.10 -11.38 -6.57
C TYR A 91 -8.49 -12.03 -5.25
N GLY A 92 -7.87 -13.16 -4.95
CA GLY A 92 -8.06 -13.92 -3.70
C GLY A 92 -6.74 -14.17 -2.98
N GLY A 93 -6.78 -14.10 -1.64
CA GLY A 93 -5.62 -14.35 -0.80
C GLY A 93 -6.01 -14.81 0.60
N LYS A 94 -5.14 -15.60 1.22
CA LYS A 94 -5.33 -16.11 2.59
C LYS A 94 -4.58 -15.23 3.57
N ILE A 95 -5.24 -14.85 4.66
CA ILE A 95 -4.63 -14.07 5.75
C ILE A 95 -4.09 -15.01 6.83
N ALA A 96 -3.04 -14.57 7.51
CA ALA A 96 -2.55 -15.22 8.71
C ALA A 96 -3.32 -14.67 9.92
N GLY A 97 -4.09 -15.55 10.58
CA GLY A 97 -4.88 -15.18 11.75
C GLY A 97 -6.09 -14.30 11.42
N GLU A 98 -6.65 -13.70 12.47
CA GLU A 98 -7.82 -12.83 12.35
C GLU A 98 -7.42 -11.37 12.14
N VAL A 99 -8.07 -10.70 11.21
CA VAL A 99 -7.91 -9.26 10.95
C VAL A 99 -9.16 -8.56 11.48
N VAL A 100 -9.03 -7.91 12.63
CA VAL A 100 -10.13 -7.22 13.35
C VAL A 100 -9.70 -5.80 13.68
N GLY A 101 -10.65 -4.86 13.68
CA GLY A 101 -10.41 -3.49 14.05
C GLY A 101 -9.80 -2.67 12.92
N ARG A 102 -9.05 -1.64 13.30
CA ARG A 102 -8.47 -0.67 12.36
C ARG A 102 -7.13 -1.15 11.83
N TRP A 103 -6.98 -1.12 10.51
CA TRP A 103 -5.76 -1.48 9.77
C TRP A 103 -5.43 -0.41 8.74
N LEU A 104 -4.13 -0.17 8.54
CA LEU A 104 -3.66 0.53 7.36
C LEU A 104 -3.47 -0.50 6.24
N VAL A 105 -4.06 -0.24 5.09
CA VAL A 105 -4.07 -1.17 3.96
C VAL A 105 -3.35 -0.55 2.77
N SER A 106 -2.51 -1.33 2.12
CA SER A 106 -1.83 -0.99 0.87
C SER A 106 -2.00 -2.13 -0.13
N ILE A 107 -2.40 -1.82 -1.35
CA ILE A 107 -2.42 -2.72 -2.50
C ILE A 107 -1.36 -2.23 -3.48
N GLU A 108 -0.41 -3.08 -3.81
CA GLU A 108 0.77 -2.73 -4.60
C GLU A 108 0.96 -3.72 -5.75
N ASP A 109 1.38 -3.23 -6.91
CA ASP A 109 1.87 -4.14 -7.93
C ASP A 109 3.25 -4.71 -7.55
N PRO A 110 3.59 -5.92 -8.03
CA PRO A 110 4.88 -6.54 -7.72
C PRO A 110 6.10 -5.76 -8.24
N ALA A 111 5.93 -4.93 -9.27
CA ALA A 111 7.01 -4.10 -9.81
C ALA A 111 7.10 -2.72 -9.13
N GLY A 112 6.29 -2.48 -8.09
CA GLY A 112 6.32 -1.25 -7.29
C GLY A 112 6.01 0.02 -8.08
N GLN A 113 5.29 -0.08 -9.19
CA GLN A 113 4.92 1.01 -10.07
C GLN A 113 3.72 1.82 -9.58
N TRP A 114 2.76 1.18 -8.91
CA TRP A 114 1.58 1.86 -8.39
C TRP A 114 1.20 1.34 -7.01
N ARG A 115 0.38 2.12 -6.31
CA ARG A 115 -0.15 1.77 -5.00
C ARG A 115 -1.53 2.39 -4.79
N LEU A 116 -2.43 1.61 -4.22
CA LEU A 116 -3.67 2.10 -3.59
C LEU A 116 -3.52 1.91 -2.08
N HIS A 117 -3.89 2.89 -1.28
CA HIS A 117 -3.79 2.76 0.17
C HIS A 117 -4.92 3.50 0.89
N GLY A 118 -5.21 3.07 2.12
CA GLY A 118 -6.23 3.67 2.96
C GLY A 118 -6.35 2.99 4.31
N GLU A 119 -7.34 3.40 5.09
CA GLU A 119 -7.66 2.81 6.38
C GLU A 119 -8.86 1.87 6.25
N TRP A 120 -8.76 0.68 6.85
CA TRP A 120 -9.82 -0.31 6.89
C TRP A 120 -10.29 -0.57 8.31
N GLN A 121 -11.60 -0.49 8.53
CA GLN A 121 -12.26 -1.08 9.69
C GLN A 121 -12.70 -2.51 9.34
N ALA A 122 -11.88 -3.50 9.67
CA ALA A 122 -12.02 -4.90 9.18
C ALA A 122 -13.21 -5.67 9.77
N ASP A 123 -13.75 -5.20 10.88
CA ASP A 123 -14.98 -5.66 11.54
C ASP A 123 -16.24 -4.93 11.04
N SER A 124 -16.11 -3.97 10.12
CA SER A 124 -17.26 -3.38 9.44
C SER A 124 -17.89 -4.35 8.44
N VAL A 125 -19.20 -4.23 8.26
CA VAL A 125 -19.96 -4.93 7.21
C VAL A 125 -19.71 -4.29 5.85
N GLU A 126 -19.32 -3.01 5.82
CA GLU A 126 -19.08 -2.30 4.58
C GLU A 126 -17.70 -2.66 3.98
N PRO A 127 -17.63 -2.89 2.66
CA PRO A 127 -16.36 -3.09 1.99
C PRO A 127 -15.51 -1.81 2.08
N LEU A 128 -14.19 -1.97 2.27
CA LEU A 128 -13.29 -0.82 2.11
C LEU A 128 -13.15 -0.52 0.63
N ARG A 129 -13.52 0.69 0.24
CA ARG A 129 -13.21 1.24 -1.08
C ARG A 129 -11.95 2.09 -1.04
N LEU A 130 -10.99 1.73 -1.88
CA LEU A 130 -9.80 2.50 -2.16
C LEU A 130 -9.94 3.14 -3.54
N THR A 131 -9.67 4.43 -3.61
CA THR A 131 -9.49 5.16 -4.86
C THR A 131 -8.09 5.71 -4.87
N ALA A 132 -7.44 5.75 -6.03
CA ALA A 132 -6.18 6.44 -6.15
C ALA A 132 -6.31 7.88 -5.64
N GLN A 133 -5.40 8.30 -4.76
CA GLN A 133 -5.38 9.68 -4.31
C GLN A 133 -4.91 10.54 -5.49
N ALA A 134 -5.75 11.49 -5.91
CA ALA A 134 -5.31 12.51 -6.85
C ALA A 134 -4.30 13.40 -6.11
N GLY A 135 -3.07 13.45 -6.63
CA GLY A 135 -2.12 14.49 -6.24
C GLY A 135 -2.81 15.85 -6.35
N LYS A 136 -2.83 16.61 -5.26
CA LYS A 136 -3.29 17.99 -5.28
C LYS A 136 -2.32 18.88 -6.07
#